data_AF-A0A835GLK4-F1
#
_entry.id   AF-A0A835GLK4-F1
#
_cell.length_a   1.000
_cell.length_b   1.000
_cell.length_c   1.000
_cell.angle_alpha   90.00
_cell.angle_beta   90.00
_cell.angle_gamma   90.00
#
_symmetry.space_group_name_H-M   'P 1'
#
loop_
_entity.id
_entity.type
_entity.pdbx_description
1 polymer ?
#
loop_
_entity_poly.entity_id
_entity_poly.type
_entity_poly.pdbx_seq_one_letter_code
_entity_poly.pdbx_strand_id
1 'polypeptide(L)'
;MSSCLTCVQVLNIMVLLGFMLNYALRVNLTIAIVEMIYDDNDNHTAALNITFGPHNVTEHPEHIEQTRYHWDTKQKNHLLGCFFWGYVLTELPGGRLAEIIGARRVFGYSTLLASILTLLTPGSAALGFGWIVAVRVLLGFLLGATWPAILPMASKWIPPMDRSKFMSNMMASSLGAAMTMPICGFLIAHFGWESAFYFTGIIGVMWSVAWFAVVYDTPGQHPRISETERNYLMKALPQDNNSKGHIPVPWRKMLLSPPVWAIIITHGASVFGYFTVVNQLPSYIESILHFNIKHVSFSFIFIYLWSTVVTTVNAEHMVKIEWSMDLLFSYYVPRQLRKFYKNLGLEGTILCYKSENVSKSKTKIEFNVHNYFRPSCYVDFH
;
A
#
# COMPACT_ATOMS: atom_id res chain seq x y z
N MET A 1 28.31 -25.59 0.76
CA MET A 1 28.21 -24.39 -0.10
C MET A 1 27.34 -23.39 0.65
N SER A 2 27.94 -22.31 1.12
CA SER A 2 27.32 -21.29 1.97
C SER A 2 26.05 -20.74 1.32
N SER A 3 24.93 -20.87 2.03
CA SER A 3 23.60 -20.36 1.68
C SER A 3 23.59 -18.83 1.60
N CYS A 4 24.22 -18.27 0.57
CA CYS A 4 24.12 -16.85 0.27
C CYS A 4 22.75 -16.60 -0.37
N LEU A 5 22.00 -15.63 0.14
CA LEU A 5 20.72 -15.19 -0.42
C LEU A 5 20.86 -14.91 -1.92
N THR A 6 19.88 -15.32 -2.72
CA THR A 6 19.87 -15.04 -4.17
C THR A 6 19.60 -13.56 -4.43
N CYS A 7 20.02 -13.06 -5.60
CA CYS A 7 19.82 -11.64 -5.94
C CYS A 7 18.33 -11.30 -6.02
N VAL A 8 17.50 -12.22 -6.53
CA VAL A 8 16.04 -12.09 -6.53
C VAL A 8 15.47 -12.03 -5.11
N GLN A 9 15.97 -12.84 -4.17
CA GLN A 9 15.51 -12.78 -2.78
C GLN A 9 15.87 -11.44 -2.12
N VAL A 10 17.08 -10.95 -2.35
CA VAL A 10 17.52 -9.63 -1.86
C VAL A 10 16.65 -8.52 -2.44
N LEU A 11 16.32 -8.58 -3.74
CA LEU A 11 15.40 -7.65 -4.38
C LEU A 11 14.02 -7.68 -3.71
N ASN A 12 13.47 -8.87 -3.44
CA ASN A 12 12.18 -9.03 -2.79
C ASN A 12 12.15 -8.41 -1.40
N ILE A 13 13.20 -8.63 -0.59
CA ILE A 13 13.32 -8.06 0.75
C ILE A 13 13.43 -6.54 0.67
N MET A 14 14.24 -6.00 -0.25
CA MET A 14 14.40 -4.56 -0.42
C MET A 14 13.10 -3.89 -0.87
N VAL A 15 12.35 -4.50 -1.79
CA VAL A 15 11.04 -4.02 -2.25
C VAL A 15 10.03 -4.02 -1.10
N LEU A 16 9.97 -5.11 -0.32
CA LEU A 16 9.10 -5.23 0.84
C LEU A 16 9.39 -4.12 1.86
N LEU A 17 10.65 -3.95 2.25
CA LEU A 17 11.07 -2.89 3.16
C LEU A 17 10.79 -1.49 2.59
N GLY A 18 10.98 -1.30 1.29
CA GLY A 18 10.69 -0.04 0.61
C GLY A 18 9.21 0.33 0.69
N PHE A 19 8.29 -0.62 0.46
CA PHE A 19 6.85 -0.36 0.60
C PHE A 19 6.41 -0.13 2.04
N MET A 20 7.01 -0.84 3.01
CA MET A 20 6.79 -0.56 4.43
C MET A 20 7.19 0.88 4.78
N LEU A 21 8.35 1.33 4.31
CA LEU A 21 8.86 2.68 4.56
C LEU A 21 8.08 3.77 3.82
N ASN A 22 7.71 3.56 2.56
CA ASN A 22 6.86 4.49 1.82
C ASN A 22 5.54 4.75 2.56
N TYR A 23 4.96 3.71 3.16
CA TYR A 23 3.75 3.86 3.97
C TYR A 23 4.04 4.53 5.32
N ALA A 24 5.18 4.25 5.95
CA ALA A 24 5.61 4.94 7.17
C ALA A 24 5.73 6.47 6.98
N LEU A 25 6.38 6.89 5.89
CA LEU A 25 6.53 8.30 5.49
C LEU A 25 5.18 9.00 5.23
N ARG A 26 4.15 8.23 4.85
CA ARG A 26 2.78 8.74 4.67
C ARG A 26 2.05 8.90 6.01
N VAL A 27 2.11 7.88 6.86
CA VAL A 27 1.29 7.80 8.10
C VAL A 27 1.81 8.70 9.21
N ASN A 28 3.10 9.07 9.20
CA ASN A 28 3.71 9.90 10.25
C ASN A 28 2.91 11.19 10.57
N LEU A 29 2.35 11.89 9.57
CA LEU A 29 1.55 13.10 9.79
C LEU A 29 0.24 12.83 10.48
N THR A 30 -0.44 11.76 10.10
CA THR A 30 -1.77 11.44 10.63
C THR A 30 -1.71 11.27 12.14
N ILE A 31 -0.56 10.82 12.65
CA ILE A 31 -0.30 10.68 14.08
C ILE A 31 0.21 12.00 14.66
N ALA A 32 1.23 12.60 14.05
CA ALA A 32 1.85 13.83 14.56
C ALA A 32 0.88 15.01 14.65
N ILE A 33 -0.10 15.10 13.73
CA ILE A 33 -1.02 16.24 13.67
C ILE A 33 -1.93 16.38 14.89
N VAL A 34 -2.08 15.32 15.69
CA VAL A 34 -2.81 15.37 16.96
C VAL A 34 -2.09 16.23 17.98
N GLU A 35 -0.75 16.18 18.02
CA GLU A 35 0.07 16.98 18.94
C GLU A 35 0.56 18.30 18.32
N MET A 36 0.49 18.46 16.99
CA MET A 36 0.88 19.69 16.30
C MET A 36 -0.15 20.82 16.42
N ILE A 37 -1.42 20.52 16.72
CA ILE A 37 -2.53 21.50 16.71
C ILE A 37 -3.12 21.57 18.11
N TYR A 38 -3.50 22.77 18.56
CA TYR A 38 -4.31 22.92 19.77
C TYR A 38 -5.70 22.29 19.59
N ASP A 39 -6.17 21.53 20.57
CA ASP A 39 -7.56 21.08 20.57
C ASP A 39 -8.48 22.28 20.84
N ASP A 40 -9.47 22.50 19.96
CA ASP A 40 -10.50 23.55 20.14
C ASP A 40 -11.24 23.41 21.48
N ASN A 41 -11.22 22.23 22.10
CA ASN A 41 -11.82 21.96 23.40
C ASN A 41 -11.06 22.58 24.59
N ASP A 42 -9.76 22.88 24.46
CA ASP A 42 -8.98 23.53 25.55
C ASP A 42 -9.31 25.02 25.69
N ASN A 43 -9.81 25.65 24.62
CA ASN A 43 -10.28 27.04 24.67
C ASN A 43 -11.58 27.19 25.48
N HIS A 44 -12.38 26.13 25.59
CA HIS A 44 -13.64 26.15 26.34
C HIS A 44 -13.48 25.80 27.83
N THR A 45 -12.43 25.07 28.21
CA THR A 45 -12.10 24.79 29.62
C THR A 45 -11.31 25.93 30.27
N ALA A 46 -10.50 26.68 29.50
CA ALA A 46 -9.81 27.87 30.02
C ALA A 46 -10.75 29.03 30.39
N ALA A 47 -11.91 29.14 29.73
CA ALA A 47 -12.90 30.20 30.02
C ALA A 47 -13.82 29.91 31.23
N LEU A 48 -13.79 28.70 31.79
CA LEU A 48 -14.65 28.30 32.92
C LEU A 48 -13.90 28.15 34.26
N ASN A 49 -12.59 28.33 34.30
CA ASN A 49 -11.79 28.22 35.53
C ASN A 49 -11.57 29.55 36.27
N ILE A 50 -12.47 30.52 36.12
CA ILE A 50 -12.62 31.59 37.12
C ILE A 50 -13.75 31.18 38.05
N THR A 51 -13.45 30.30 39.01
CA THR A 51 -13.88 30.35 40.43
C THR A 51 -13.77 28.97 41.11
N PHE A 52 -13.22 29.00 42.33
CA PHE A 52 -13.21 27.97 43.40
C PHE A 52 -12.08 26.92 43.46
N GLY A 53 -11.15 27.16 44.39
CA GLY A 53 -10.64 26.13 45.33
C GLY A 53 -9.19 25.64 45.14
N PRO A 54 -8.36 25.58 46.21
CA PRO A 54 -7.02 25.02 46.13
C PRO A 54 -7.09 23.50 46.30
N HIS A 55 -6.89 22.74 45.23
CA HIS A 55 -6.63 21.32 45.34
C HIS A 55 -5.38 20.96 44.52
N ASN A 56 -4.36 20.51 45.25
CA ASN A 56 -3.11 19.95 44.75
C ASN A 56 -3.39 18.90 43.68
N VAL A 57 -3.10 19.24 42.43
CA VAL A 57 -2.98 18.26 41.34
C VAL A 57 -1.58 17.68 41.45
N THR A 58 -1.50 16.39 41.75
CA THR A 58 -0.30 15.58 41.61
C THR A 58 0.24 15.72 40.18
N GLU A 59 1.39 16.36 40.06
CA GLU A 59 2.16 16.48 38.82
C GLU A 59 2.45 15.08 38.26
N HIS A 60 1.98 14.84 37.03
CA HIS A 60 2.30 13.67 36.22
C HIS A 60 2.90 14.17 34.90
N PRO A 61 3.88 13.44 34.36
CA PRO A 61 5.25 13.93 34.23
C PRO A 61 5.42 15.07 33.21
N GLU A 62 6.18 16.10 33.57
CA GLU A 62 6.99 16.97 32.70
C GLU A 62 6.62 16.94 31.20
N HIS A 63 5.49 17.56 30.85
CA HIS A 63 5.12 17.74 29.44
C HIS A 63 6.15 18.69 28.82
N ILE A 64 6.98 18.15 27.93
CA ILE A 64 7.86 18.95 27.07
C ILE A 64 7.01 20.05 26.41
N GLU A 65 7.41 21.32 26.50
CA GLU A 65 6.78 22.41 25.75
C GLU A 65 6.95 22.14 24.24
N GLN A 66 5.95 21.52 23.64
CA GLN A 66 5.95 21.21 22.21
C GLN A 66 5.44 22.40 21.41
N THR A 67 6.03 22.63 20.24
CA THR A 67 5.57 23.69 19.34
C THR A 67 4.19 23.32 18.77
N ARG A 68 3.15 24.07 19.15
CA ARG A 68 1.78 23.86 18.69
C ARG A 68 1.34 25.01 17.80
N TYR A 69 0.55 24.71 16.77
CA TYR A 69 0.05 25.67 15.80
C TYR A 69 -1.47 25.84 15.94
N HIS A 70 -1.94 27.08 15.80
CA HIS A 70 -3.37 27.39 15.73
C HIS A 70 -3.88 27.15 14.30
N TRP A 71 -4.16 25.88 13.96
CA TRP A 71 -4.75 25.50 12.68
C TRP A 71 -6.21 25.07 12.87
N ASP A 72 -7.10 25.58 12.02
CA ASP A 72 -8.51 25.20 12.02
C ASP A 72 -8.71 23.74 11.57
N THR A 73 -9.82 23.12 11.96
CA THR A 73 -10.23 21.78 11.53
C THR A 73 -10.25 21.65 10.00
N LYS A 74 -10.63 22.72 9.27
CA LYS A 74 -10.55 22.73 7.80
C LYS A 74 -9.11 22.65 7.29
N GLN A 75 -8.19 23.37 7.92
CA GLN A 75 -6.77 23.35 7.57
C GLN A 75 -6.14 22.00 7.88
N LYS A 76 -6.46 21.39 9.03
CA LYS A 76 -6.10 20.02 9.38
C LYS A 76 -6.51 19.04 8.28
N ASN A 77 -7.79 19.01 7.92
CA ASN A 77 -8.30 18.10 6.89
C ASN A 77 -7.69 18.38 5.51
N HIS A 78 -7.45 19.65 5.18
CA HIS A 78 -6.76 20.02 3.95
C HIS A 78 -5.33 19.49 3.91
N LEU A 79 -4.60 19.58 5.03
CA LEU A 79 -3.23 19.08 5.16
C LEU A 79 -3.15 17.56 5.00
N LEU A 80 -4.09 16.80 5.59
CA LEU A 80 -4.18 15.35 5.35
C LEU A 80 -4.54 15.03 3.89
N GLY A 81 -5.46 15.79 3.30
CA GLY A 81 -5.97 15.55 1.96
C GLY A 81 -5.00 15.91 0.82
N CYS A 82 -4.20 16.97 0.99
CA CYS A 82 -3.35 17.51 -0.08
C CYS A 82 -2.30 16.51 -0.60
N PHE A 83 -1.87 15.58 0.25
CA PHE A 83 -1.01 14.46 -0.12
C PHE A 83 -1.57 13.62 -1.28
N PHE A 84 -2.87 13.32 -1.24
CA PHE A 84 -3.50 12.42 -2.21
C PHE A 84 -3.59 13.03 -3.60
N TRP A 85 -3.73 14.36 -3.70
CA TRP A 85 -3.72 15.05 -4.98
C TRP A 85 -2.39 14.86 -5.71
N GLY A 86 -1.26 15.01 -5.01
CA GLY A 86 0.07 14.73 -5.59
C GLY A 86 0.23 13.26 -5.95
N TYR A 87 -0.26 12.37 -5.07
CA TYR A 87 -0.15 10.92 -5.24
C TYR A 87 -0.85 10.43 -6.51
N VAL A 88 -2.13 10.76 -6.70
CA VAL A 88 -2.93 10.32 -7.86
C VAL A 88 -2.36 10.85 -9.18
N LEU A 89 -1.90 12.11 -9.20
CA LEU A 89 -1.34 12.71 -10.41
C LEU A 89 -0.08 11.99 -10.91
N THR A 90 0.63 11.29 -10.02
CA THR A 90 1.96 10.74 -10.33
C THR A 90 1.93 9.25 -10.66
N GLU A 91 0.84 8.53 -10.37
CA GLU A 91 0.76 7.09 -10.66
C GLU A 91 0.90 6.78 -12.16
N LEU A 92 0.20 7.53 -13.02
CA LEU A 92 0.28 7.34 -14.47
C LEU A 92 1.65 7.73 -15.06
N PRO A 93 2.17 8.96 -14.85
CA PRO A 93 3.47 9.34 -15.39
C PRO A 93 4.63 8.58 -14.75
N GLY A 94 4.53 8.20 -13.46
CA GLY A 94 5.56 7.48 -12.72
C GLY A 94 5.84 6.09 -13.31
N GLY A 95 4.80 5.37 -13.72
CA GLY A 95 4.96 4.08 -14.43
C GLY A 95 5.71 4.23 -15.75
N ARG A 96 5.31 5.21 -16.56
CA ARG A 96 5.99 5.46 -17.84
C ARG A 96 7.43 5.91 -17.65
N LEU A 97 7.69 6.73 -16.63
CA LEU A 97 9.03 7.19 -16.29
C LEU A 97 9.93 6.01 -15.91
N ALA A 98 9.41 5.03 -15.17
CA ALA A 98 10.16 3.83 -14.77
C ALA A 98 10.49 2.90 -15.95
N GLU A 99 9.62 2.82 -16.96
CA GLU A 99 9.92 2.10 -18.21
C GLU A 99 11.05 2.76 -19.01
N ILE A 100 11.14 4.09 -19.00
CA ILE A 100 12.10 4.87 -19.79
C ILE A 100 13.45 4.97 -19.08
N ILE A 101 13.44 5.44 -17.83
CA ILE A 101 14.65 5.81 -17.09
C ILE A 101 15.22 4.63 -16.30
N GLY A 102 14.39 3.61 -16.03
CA GLY A 102 14.71 2.48 -15.18
C GLY A 102 14.02 2.56 -13.82
N ALA A 103 13.53 1.40 -13.36
CA ALA A 103 12.78 1.27 -12.12
C ALA A 103 13.65 1.55 -10.88
N ARG A 104 14.93 1.14 -10.90
CA ARG A 104 15.88 1.40 -9.81
C ARG A 104 15.99 2.90 -9.53
N ARG A 105 16.12 3.71 -10.58
CA ARG A 105 16.29 5.16 -10.48
C ARG A 105 15.00 5.82 -10.00
N VAL A 106 13.87 5.51 -10.62
CA VAL A 106 12.59 6.11 -10.25
C VAL A 106 12.23 5.77 -8.81
N PHE A 107 12.21 4.49 -8.43
CA PHE A 107 11.88 4.08 -7.06
C PHE A 107 12.88 4.61 -6.03
N GLY A 108 14.18 4.52 -6.32
CA GLY A 108 15.23 4.97 -5.41
C GLY A 108 15.23 6.48 -5.18
N TYR A 109 15.17 7.28 -6.25
CA TYR A 109 15.16 8.74 -6.12
C TYR A 109 13.85 9.27 -5.54
N SER A 110 12.70 8.70 -5.92
CA SER A 110 11.42 9.05 -5.32
C SER A 110 11.44 8.86 -3.81
N THR A 111 11.87 7.70 -3.32
CA THR A 111 11.94 7.43 -1.88
C THR A 111 12.99 8.28 -1.18
N LEU A 112 14.15 8.52 -1.81
CA LEU A 112 15.20 9.37 -1.25
C LEU A 112 14.73 10.82 -1.07
N LEU A 113 14.18 11.43 -2.13
CA LEU A 113 13.65 12.79 -2.06
C LEU A 113 12.47 12.87 -1.10
N ALA A 114 11.59 11.87 -1.05
CA ALA A 114 10.49 11.83 -0.10
C ALA A 114 10.99 11.76 1.35
N SER A 115 12.06 11.01 1.59
CA SER A 115 12.68 10.93 2.92
C SER A 115 13.30 12.27 3.33
N ILE A 116 13.99 12.96 2.41
CA ILE A 116 14.55 14.30 2.65
C ILE A 116 13.45 15.32 2.94
N LEU A 117 12.37 15.33 2.15
CA LEU A 117 11.24 16.23 2.40
C LEU A 117 10.53 15.94 3.73
N THR A 118 10.52 14.68 4.15
CA THR A 118 10.02 14.29 5.47
C THR A 118 10.90 14.88 6.58
N LEU A 119 12.23 14.86 6.44
CA LEU A 119 13.15 15.53 7.38
C LEU A 119 12.98 17.05 7.42
N LEU A 120 12.59 17.66 6.29
CA LEU A 120 12.32 19.10 6.19
C LEU A 120 10.91 19.49 6.69
N THR A 121 10.03 18.53 6.97
CA THR A 121 8.64 18.78 7.36
C THR A 121 8.52 19.60 8.65
N PRO A 122 9.27 19.32 9.73
CA PRO A 122 9.24 20.15 10.94
C PRO A 122 9.65 21.60 10.69
N GLY A 123 10.73 21.82 9.94
CA GLY A 123 11.18 23.17 9.58
C GLY A 123 10.16 23.90 8.69
N SER A 124 9.46 23.17 7.83
CA SER A 124 8.40 23.73 6.97
C SER A 124 7.15 24.12 7.76
N ALA A 125 6.84 23.42 8.86
CA ALA A 125 5.77 23.81 9.76
C ALA A 125 6.06 25.15 10.43
N ALA A 126 7.30 25.38 10.86
CA ALA A 126 7.74 26.62 11.50
C ALA A 126 7.70 27.84 10.56
N LEU A 127 7.92 27.63 9.26
CA LEU A 127 7.85 28.68 8.24
C LEU A 127 6.41 29.08 7.87
N GLY A 128 5.42 28.23 8.18
CA GLY A 128 4.00 28.52 8.01
C GLY A 128 3.22 27.45 7.22
N PHE A 129 1.89 27.58 7.27
CA PHE A 129 0.96 26.57 6.73
C PHE A 129 1.13 26.30 5.22
N GLY A 130 1.42 27.32 4.41
CA GLY A 130 1.63 27.14 2.97
C GLY A 130 2.82 26.24 2.64
N TRP A 131 3.91 26.32 3.42
CA TRP A 131 5.13 25.55 3.19
C TRP A 131 4.93 24.07 3.51
N ILE A 132 4.29 23.75 4.64
CA ILE A 132 3.99 22.36 4.99
C ILE A 132 3.03 21.72 3.98
N VAL A 133 2.05 22.46 3.45
CA VAL A 133 1.18 21.98 2.36
C VAL A 133 1.98 21.70 1.08
N ALA A 134 2.87 22.61 0.69
CA ALA A 134 3.71 22.41 -0.51
C ALA A 134 4.61 21.16 -0.38
N VAL A 135 5.27 21.00 0.77
CA VAL A 135 6.08 19.81 1.07
C VAL A 135 5.22 18.55 1.05
N ARG A 136 3.98 18.60 1.58
CA ARG A 136 3.06 17.47 1.59
C ARG A 136 2.57 17.05 0.21
N VAL A 137 2.27 18.02 -0.66
CA VAL A 137 1.91 17.73 -2.06
C VAL A 137 3.09 17.11 -2.79
N LEU A 138 4.31 17.63 -2.59
CA LEU A 138 5.51 17.10 -3.23
C LEU A 138 5.88 15.70 -2.70
N LEU A 139 5.68 15.43 -1.41
CA LEU A 139 5.78 14.09 -0.83
C LEU A 139 4.81 13.12 -1.50
N GLY A 140 3.55 13.54 -1.66
CA GLY A 140 2.54 12.76 -2.38
C GLY A 140 2.97 12.45 -3.81
N PHE A 141 3.46 13.47 -4.52
CA PHE A 141 3.96 13.34 -5.89
C PHE A 141 5.08 12.29 -5.98
N LEU A 142 6.10 12.37 -5.13
CA LEU A 142 7.22 11.43 -5.17
C LEU A 142 6.81 10.00 -4.81
N LEU A 143 5.99 9.83 -3.77
CA LEU A 143 5.53 8.52 -3.32
C LEU A 143 4.54 7.88 -4.31
N GLY A 144 3.77 8.66 -5.07
CA GLY A 144 2.84 8.15 -6.09
C GLY A 144 3.52 7.38 -7.24
N ALA A 145 4.76 7.73 -7.59
CA ALA A 145 5.50 7.01 -8.63
C ALA A 145 6.02 5.63 -8.18
N THR A 146 6.04 5.34 -6.88
CA THR A 146 6.76 4.18 -6.35
C THR A 146 6.08 2.85 -6.69
N TRP A 147 4.75 2.77 -6.56
CA TRP A 147 3.98 1.57 -6.90
C TRP A 147 4.11 1.16 -8.38
N PRO A 148 3.83 2.04 -9.36
CA PRO A 148 3.90 1.67 -10.77
C PRO A 148 5.34 1.45 -11.25
N ALA A 149 6.35 2.02 -10.57
CA ALA A 149 7.75 1.84 -10.95
C ALA A 149 8.28 0.41 -10.75
N ILE A 150 7.65 -0.36 -9.87
CA ILE A 150 8.10 -1.73 -9.55
C ILE A 150 7.62 -2.76 -10.57
N LEU A 151 6.51 -2.51 -11.28
CA LEU A 151 5.97 -3.46 -12.26
C LEU A 151 6.93 -3.73 -13.43
N PRO A 152 7.59 -2.72 -14.04
CA PRO A 152 8.62 -2.95 -15.06
C PRO A 152 9.89 -3.65 -14.55
N MET A 153 10.19 -3.55 -13.25
CA MET A 153 11.31 -4.28 -12.66
C MET A 153 10.96 -5.75 -12.45
N ALA A 154 9.74 -6.01 -11.96
CA ALA A 154 9.21 -7.36 -11.79
C ALA A 154 9.15 -8.12 -13.12
N SER A 155 8.93 -7.42 -14.25
CA SER A 155 8.93 -8.06 -15.56
C SER A 155 10.32 -8.56 -16.00
N LYS A 156 11.39 -7.91 -15.51
CA LYS A 156 12.80 -8.19 -15.86
C LYS A 156 13.53 -9.10 -14.87
N TRP A 157 13.06 -9.17 -13.62
CA TRP A 157 13.72 -9.93 -12.55
C TRP A 157 12.95 -11.17 -12.12
N ILE A 158 11.62 -11.19 -12.28
CA ILE A 158 10.77 -12.22 -11.68
C ILE A 158 10.15 -13.09 -12.78
N PRO A 159 10.39 -14.42 -12.75
CA PRO A 159 9.71 -15.38 -13.63
C PRO A 159 8.18 -15.28 -13.53
N PRO A 160 7.43 -15.56 -14.61
CA PRO A 160 5.96 -15.45 -14.61
C PRO A 160 5.26 -16.25 -13.50
N MET A 161 5.80 -17.42 -13.13
CA MET A 161 5.24 -18.28 -12.08
C MET A 161 5.38 -17.69 -10.67
N ASP A 162 6.38 -16.84 -10.43
CA ASP A 162 6.64 -16.24 -9.12
C ASP A 162 6.20 -14.77 -9.04
N ARG A 163 5.66 -14.21 -10.13
CA ARG A 163 5.27 -12.81 -10.21
C ARG A 163 4.14 -12.46 -9.24
N SER A 164 3.17 -13.34 -9.03
CA SER A 164 2.10 -13.10 -8.04
C SER A 164 2.65 -12.98 -6.62
N LYS A 165 3.64 -13.81 -6.26
CA LYS A 165 4.33 -13.80 -4.96
C LYS A 165 5.12 -12.51 -4.75
N PHE A 166 5.75 -12.03 -5.81
CA PHE A 166 6.43 -10.74 -5.80
C PHE A 166 5.46 -9.58 -5.56
N MET A 167 4.31 -9.60 -6.26
CA MET A 167 3.29 -8.56 -6.10
C MET A 167 2.63 -8.60 -4.72
N SER A 168 2.45 -9.78 -4.11
CA SER A 168 1.92 -9.87 -2.75
C SER A 168 2.86 -9.22 -1.72
N ASN A 169 4.18 -9.24 -1.95
CA ASN A 169 5.12 -8.54 -1.06
C ASN A 169 4.92 -7.02 -1.07
N MET A 170 4.36 -6.44 -2.13
CA MET A 170 4.04 -5.02 -2.19
C MET A 170 2.92 -4.63 -1.21
N MET A 171 2.06 -5.58 -0.83
CA MET A 171 0.99 -5.38 0.17
C MET A 171 1.53 -5.27 1.60
N ALA A 172 2.83 -5.44 1.83
CA ALA A 172 3.49 -5.23 3.12
C ALA A 172 3.42 -3.76 3.61
N SER A 173 2.93 -2.82 2.78
CA SER A 173 2.65 -1.44 3.20
C SER A 173 1.78 -1.35 4.46
N SER A 174 0.79 -2.24 4.60
CA SER A 174 -0.09 -2.30 5.78
C SER A 174 0.66 -2.70 7.05
N LEU A 175 1.66 -3.60 6.93
CA LEU A 175 2.54 -3.96 8.04
C LEU A 175 3.42 -2.76 8.45
N GLY A 176 3.91 -2.01 7.47
CA GLY A 176 4.63 -0.75 7.71
C GLY A 176 3.80 0.23 8.55
N ALA A 177 2.51 0.38 8.24
CA ALA A 177 1.58 1.21 9.03
C ALA A 177 1.47 0.72 10.48
N ALA A 178 1.21 -0.58 10.65
CA ALA A 178 0.99 -1.20 11.95
C ALA A 178 2.21 -1.07 12.87
N MET A 179 3.43 -1.11 12.32
CA MET A 179 4.66 -0.87 13.07
C MET A 179 4.94 0.62 13.31
N THR A 180 4.67 1.46 12.32
CA THR A 180 4.99 2.90 12.40
C THR A 180 4.11 3.62 13.42
N MET A 181 2.85 3.21 13.56
CA MET A 181 1.90 3.82 14.51
C MET A 181 2.40 3.83 15.97
N PRO A 182 2.70 2.67 16.59
CA PRO A 182 3.19 2.64 17.97
C PRO A 182 4.57 3.29 18.11
N ILE A 183 5.46 3.11 17.14
CA ILE A 183 6.81 3.70 17.17
C ILE A 183 6.71 5.23 17.16
N CYS A 184 5.95 5.81 16.23
CA CYS A 184 5.75 7.26 16.17
C CYS A 184 5.03 7.76 17.43
N GLY A 185 4.00 7.06 17.91
CA GLY A 185 3.31 7.44 19.15
C GLY A 185 4.25 7.52 20.36
N PHE A 186 5.13 6.53 20.53
CA PHE A 186 6.16 6.52 21.57
C PHE A 186 7.16 7.67 21.39
N LEU A 187 7.64 7.91 20.17
CA LEU A 187 8.56 8.99 19.88
C LEU A 187 7.96 10.37 20.19
N ILE A 188 6.71 10.59 19.77
CA ILE A 188 5.99 11.84 19.98
C ILE A 188 5.81 12.12 21.48
N ALA A 189 5.45 11.10 22.26
CA ALA A 189 5.23 11.23 23.70
C ALA A 189 6.51 11.62 24.48
N HIS A 190 7.69 11.16 24.05
CA HIS A 190 8.95 11.38 24.78
C HIS A 190 9.86 12.46 24.19
N PHE A 191 9.77 12.73 22.88
CA PHE A 191 10.74 13.58 22.16
C PHE A 191 10.07 14.67 21.32
N GLY A 192 8.76 14.84 21.40
CA GLY A 192 8.04 15.83 20.59
C GLY A 192 7.62 15.31 19.22
N TRP A 193 6.68 16.01 18.59
CA TRP A 193 6.12 15.60 17.32
C TRP A 193 7.13 15.63 16.16
N GLU A 194 8.16 16.50 16.25
CA GLU A 194 9.21 16.60 15.22
C GLU A 194 10.00 15.29 15.10
N SER A 195 10.17 14.57 16.21
CA SER A 195 10.97 13.34 16.28
C SER A 195 10.47 12.22 15.36
N ALA A 196 9.15 12.10 15.14
CA ALA A 196 8.56 11.11 14.25
C ALA A 196 9.00 11.33 12.78
N PHE A 197 9.14 12.59 12.37
CA PHE A 197 9.60 12.96 11.04
C PHE A 197 11.10 12.70 10.88
N TYR A 198 11.92 13.04 11.89
CA TYR A 198 13.35 12.76 11.87
C TYR A 198 13.65 11.26 11.81
N PHE A 199 12.97 10.46 12.63
CA PHE A 199 13.16 9.02 12.65
C PHE A 199 12.76 8.36 11.33
N THR A 200 11.55 8.62 10.84
CA THR A 200 11.07 8.00 9.59
C THR A 200 11.86 8.49 8.37
N GLY A 201 12.27 9.75 8.35
CA GLY A 201 13.10 10.32 7.28
C GLY A 201 14.53 9.74 7.26
N ILE A 202 15.20 9.60 8.41
CA ILE A 202 16.57 9.04 8.47
C ILE A 202 16.57 7.59 7.98
N ILE A 203 15.62 6.78 8.45
CA ILE A 203 15.51 5.37 8.02
C ILE A 203 15.22 5.29 6.51
N GLY A 204 14.37 6.18 5.98
CA GLY A 204 14.10 6.25 4.54
C GLY A 204 15.33 6.62 3.71
N VAL A 205 16.17 7.54 4.19
CA VAL A 205 17.45 7.88 3.55
C VAL A 205 18.41 6.69 3.60
N MET A 206 18.57 6.04 4.76
CA MET A 206 19.43 4.86 4.92
C MET A 206 19.01 3.73 3.97
N TRP A 207 17.72 3.45 3.90
CA TRP A 207 17.17 2.45 2.99
C TRP A 207 17.41 2.83 1.53
N SER A 208 17.29 4.11 1.16
CA SER A 208 17.54 4.58 -0.20
C SER A 208 19.01 4.42 -0.60
N VAL A 209 19.95 4.67 0.33
CA VAL A 209 21.38 4.39 0.11
C VAL A 209 21.61 2.89 -0.11
N ALA A 210 21.01 2.04 0.73
CA ALA A 210 21.09 0.58 0.56
C ALA A 210 20.47 0.11 -0.77
N TRP A 211 19.37 0.71 -1.21
CA TRP A 211 18.73 0.45 -2.49
C TRP A 211 19.68 0.69 -3.66
N PHE A 212 20.35 1.85 -3.67
CA PHE A 212 21.32 2.16 -4.71
C PHE A 212 22.58 1.31 -4.64
N ALA A 213 22.97 0.79 -3.47
CA ALA A 213 24.12 -0.10 -3.35
C ALA A 213 23.83 -1.52 -3.88
N VAL A 214 22.62 -2.04 -3.66
CA VAL A 214 22.30 -3.47 -3.80
C VAL A 214 21.45 -3.79 -5.03
N VAL A 215 20.56 -2.90 -5.47
CA VAL A 215 19.59 -3.20 -6.53
C VAL A 215 20.06 -2.72 -7.90
N TYR A 216 19.83 -3.51 -8.96
CA TYR A 216 20.19 -3.20 -10.35
C TYR A 216 18.99 -3.38 -11.27
N ASP A 217 18.91 -2.61 -12.38
CA ASP A 217 17.73 -2.63 -13.26
C ASP A 217 17.59 -3.92 -14.06
N THR A 218 18.71 -4.60 -14.35
CA THR A 218 18.72 -5.87 -15.08
C THR A 218 19.67 -6.87 -14.45
N PRO A 219 19.37 -8.19 -14.52
CA PRO A 219 20.27 -9.23 -13.99
C PRO A 219 21.63 -9.24 -14.67
N GLY A 220 21.72 -8.78 -15.93
CA GLY A 220 22.98 -8.69 -16.67
C GLY A 220 23.94 -7.59 -16.20
N GLN A 221 23.44 -6.56 -15.53
CA GLN A 221 24.25 -5.47 -14.96
C GLN A 221 24.70 -5.77 -13.52
N HIS A 222 24.16 -6.81 -12.90
CA HIS A 222 24.39 -7.09 -11.48
C HIS A 222 25.76 -7.76 -11.29
N PRO A 223 26.72 -7.14 -10.57
CA PRO A 223 28.10 -7.63 -10.49
C PRO A 223 28.25 -8.90 -9.65
N ARG A 224 27.29 -9.17 -8.75
CA ARG A 224 27.36 -10.27 -7.77
C ARG A 224 26.39 -11.42 -8.08
N ILE A 225 25.82 -11.46 -9.28
CA ILE A 225 24.85 -12.52 -9.63
C ILE A 225 25.57 -13.85 -9.87
N SER A 226 25.04 -14.93 -9.29
CA SER A 226 25.55 -16.28 -9.56
C SER A 226 25.28 -16.67 -11.02
N GLU A 227 26.23 -17.34 -11.67
CA GLU A 227 26.03 -17.86 -13.03
C GLU A 227 24.83 -18.82 -13.11
N THR A 228 24.58 -19.59 -12.06
CA THR A 228 23.42 -20.49 -11.98
C THR A 228 22.09 -19.72 -11.99
N GLU A 229 22.00 -18.65 -11.18
CA GLU A 229 20.82 -17.78 -11.10
C GLU A 229 20.62 -17.01 -12.42
N ARG A 230 21.69 -16.47 -12.99
CA ARG A 230 21.65 -15.77 -14.28
C ARG A 230 21.14 -16.68 -15.40
N ASN A 231 21.65 -17.91 -15.49
CA ASN A 231 21.23 -18.86 -16.51
C ASN A 231 19.77 -19.31 -16.32
N TYR A 232 19.32 -19.46 -15.08
CA TYR A 232 17.91 -19.74 -14.77
C TYR A 232 17.01 -18.59 -15.23
N LEU A 233 17.34 -17.35 -14.86
CA LEU A 233 16.56 -16.16 -15.24
C LEU A 233 16.54 -15.96 -16.75
N MET A 234 17.68 -16.14 -17.45
CA MET A 234 17.72 -16.05 -18.91
C MET A 234 16.83 -17.10 -19.59
N LYS A 235 16.69 -18.30 -19.02
CA LYS A 235 15.77 -19.32 -19.57
C LYS A 235 14.31 -19.06 -19.24
N ALA A 236 14.02 -18.53 -18.05
CA ALA A 236 12.66 -18.34 -17.55
C ALA A 236 12.00 -17.03 -18.02
N LEU A 237 12.81 -16.01 -18.33
CA LEU A 237 12.34 -14.71 -18.77
C LEU A 237 12.25 -14.66 -20.31
N PRO A 238 11.25 -13.97 -20.88
CA PRO A 238 11.23 -13.66 -22.30
C PRO A 238 12.51 -12.92 -22.69
N GLN A 239 13.29 -13.50 -23.60
CA GLN A 239 14.46 -12.83 -24.15
C GLN A 239 14.00 -11.66 -25.01
N ASP A 240 14.24 -10.43 -24.56
CA ASP A 240 14.06 -9.21 -25.36
C ASP A 240 15.17 -9.17 -26.43
N ASN A 241 15.04 -10.04 -27.44
CA ASN A 241 15.91 -10.08 -28.62
C ASN A 241 15.74 -8.85 -29.55
N ASN A 242 14.91 -7.89 -29.14
CA ASN A 242 14.61 -6.69 -29.89
C ASN A 242 14.89 -5.47 -29.01
N SER A 243 16.12 -4.97 -29.09
CA SER A 243 16.48 -3.58 -28.78
C SER A 243 15.81 -2.61 -29.77
N LYS A 244 14.49 -2.72 -29.97
CA LYS A 244 13.73 -1.69 -30.68
C LYS A 244 13.55 -0.55 -29.69
N GLY A 245 14.24 0.56 -29.96
CA GLY A 245 14.17 1.79 -29.17
C GLY A 245 12.74 2.20 -28.85
N HIS A 246 12.58 3.02 -27.81
CA HIS A 246 11.29 3.44 -27.25
C HIS A 246 10.18 3.59 -28.30
N ILE A 247 9.36 2.55 -28.42
CA ILE A 247 8.16 2.62 -29.25
C ILE A 247 7.25 3.65 -28.56
N PRO A 248 6.84 4.72 -29.25
CA PRO A 248 5.96 5.72 -28.66
C PRO A 248 4.63 5.05 -28.30
N VAL A 249 4.25 5.18 -27.02
CA VAL A 249 3.00 4.61 -26.51
C VAL A 249 1.83 5.29 -27.23
N PRO A 250 0.93 4.55 -27.89
CA PRO A 250 -0.18 5.14 -28.63
C PRO A 250 -1.31 5.56 -27.68
N TRP A 251 -1.07 6.59 -26.86
CA TRP A 251 -1.97 7.09 -25.82
C TRP A 251 -3.41 7.27 -26.29
N ARG A 252 -3.59 7.90 -27.46
CA ARG A 252 -4.91 8.14 -28.05
C ARG A 252 -5.65 6.84 -28.35
N LYS A 253 -4.97 5.82 -28.87
CA LYS A 253 -5.58 4.50 -29.17
C LYS A 253 -5.88 3.73 -27.90
N MET A 254 -5.05 3.86 -26.87
CA MET A 254 -5.26 3.22 -25.57
C MET A 254 -6.46 3.83 -24.83
N LEU A 255 -6.55 5.17 -24.80
CA LEU A 255 -7.66 5.90 -24.18
C LEU A 255 -8.99 5.77 -24.95
N LEU A 256 -8.95 5.46 -26.24
CA LEU A 256 -10.16 5.20 -27.04
C LEU A 256 -10.54 3.70 -27.08
N SER A 257 -9.76 2.83 -26.44
CA SER A 257 -9.97 1.38 -26.47
C SER A 257 -11.05 0.96 -25.46
N PRO A 258 -12.14 0.31 -25.88
CA PRO A 258 -13.20 -0.15 -24.97
C PRO A 258 -12.70 -1.13 -23.89
N PRO A 259 -11.80 -2.09 -24.17
CA PRO A 259 -11.21 -2.96 -23.14
C PRO A 259 -10.50 -2.20 -22.01
N VAL A 260 -9.82 -1.09 -22.32
CA VAL A 260 -9.11 -0.28 -21.32
C VAL A 260 -10.10 0.38 -20.36
N TRP A 261 -11.19 0.94 -20.90
CA TRP A 261 -12.27 1.50 -20.08
C TRP A 261 -12.99 0.44 -19.25
N ALA A 262 -13.18 -0.76 -19.79
CA ALA A 262 -13.76 -1.87 -19.02
C ALA A 262 -12.89 -2.22 -17.81
N ILE A 263 -11.56 -2.26 -17.95
CA ILE A 263 -10.62 -2.50 -16.85
C ILE A 263 -10.66 -1.35 -15.85
N ILE A 264 -10.62 -0.09 -16.30
CA ILE A 264 -10.67 1.09 -15.41
C ILE A 264 -11.95 1.10 -14.58
N ILE A 265 -13.11 0.90 -15.21
CA ILE A 265 -14.40 0.90 -14.52
C ILE A 265 -14.50 -0.28 -13.55
N THR A 266 -14.11 -1.48 -13.99
CA THR A 266 -14.16 -2.69 -13.14
C THR A 266 -13.23 -2.55 -11.93
N HIS A 267 -12.00 -2.10 -12.15
CA HIS A 267 -11.05 -1.90 -11.06
C HIS A 267 -11.49 -0.77 -10.12
N GLY A 268 -11.95 0.36 -10.67
CA GLY A 268 -12.50 1.46 -9.89
C GLY A 268 -13.69 1.03 -9.03
N ALA A 269 -14.63 0.27 -9.59
CA ALA A 269 -15.77 -0.28 -8.85
C ALA A 269 -15.33 -1.28 -7.76
N SER A 270 -14.36 -2.14 -8.06
CA SER A 270 -13.80 -3.09 -7.09
C SER A 270 -13.12 -2.38 -5.92
N VAL A 271 -12.27 -1.39 -6.21
CA VAL A 271 -11.58 -0.57 -5.20
C VAL A 271 -12.58 0.23 -4.37
N PHE A 272 -13.57 0.86 -5.02
CA PHE A 272 -14.64 1.58 -4.34
C PHE A 272 -15.44 0.66 -3.40
N GLY A 273 -15.83 -0.51 -3.88
CA GLY A 273 -16.54 -1.50 -3.09
C GLY A 273 -15.72 -1.99 -1.90
N TYR A 274 -14.45 -2.33 -2.12
CA TYR A 274 -13.52 -2.73 -1.06
C TYR A 274 -13.39 -1.65 0.03
N PHE A 275 -13.09 -0.40 -0.34
CA PHE A 275 -12.94 0.68 0.64
C PHE A 275 -14.25 1.05 1.32
N THR A 276 -15.38 1.00 0.61
CA THR A 276 -16.70 1.23 1.22
C THR A 276 -16.96 0.22 2.32
N VAL A 277 -16.71 -1.06 2.05
CA VAL A 277 -16.88 -2.10 3.07
C VAL A 277 -15.89 -1.90 4.21
N VAL A 278 -14.60 -1.73 3.93
CA VAL A 278 -13.59 -1.57 5.00
C VAL A 278 -13.89 -0.36 5.90
N ASN A 279 -14.31 0.77 5.33
CA ASN A 279 -14.56 2.00 6.09
C ASN A 279 -15.93 2.01 6.80
N GLN A 280 -16.98 1.47 6.18
CA GLN A 280 -18.34 1.54 6.74
C GLN A 280 -18.72 0.32 7.57
N LEU A 281 -18.01 -0.80 7.43
CA LEU A 281 -18.30 -2.02 8.19
C LEU A 281 -18.16 -1.83 9.71
N PRO A 282 -17.15 -1.11 10.25
CA PRO A 282 -17.08 -0.85 11.69
C PRO A 282 -18.31 -0.08 12.21
N SER A 283 -18.69 1.01 11.54
CA SER A 283 -19.85 1.83 11.90
C SER A 283 -21.17 1.06 11.76
N TYR A 284 -21.30 0.19 10.76
CA TYR A 284 -22.47 -0.67 10.56
C TYR A 284 -22.63 -1.69 11.70
N ILE A 285 -21.53 -2.33 12.12
CA ILE A 285 -21.54 -3.33 13.20
C ILE A 285 -21.90 -2.69 14.55
N GLU A 286 -21.42 -1.48 14.81
CA GLU A 286 -21.73 -0.73 16.03
C GLU A 286 -23.17 -0.20 16.03
N SER A 287 -23.55 0.55 14.99
CA SER A 287 -24.81 1.31 14.97
C SER A 287 -26.05 0.46 14.74
N ILE A 288 -25.95 -0.60 13.92
CA ILE A 288 -27.10 -1.43 13.52
C ILE A 288 -27.07 -2.79 14.21
N LEU A 289 -25.89 -3.40 14.35
CA LEU A 289 -25.75 -4.73 14.96
C LEU A 289 -25.52 -4.68 16.48
N HIS A 290 -25.26 -3.50 17.05
CA HIS A 290 -25.00 -3.27 18.49
C HIS A 290 -23.92 -4.19 19.07
N PHE A 291 -22.92 -4.58 18.27
CA PHE A 291 -21.85 -5.47 18.70
C PHE A 291 -20.63 -4.68 19.18
N ASN A 292 -19.95 -5.16 20.21
CA ASN A 292 -18.82 -4.44 20.82
C ASN A 292 -17.60 -4.42 19.87
N ILE A 293 -17.25 -3.24 19.37
CA ILE A 293 -16.20 -3.03 18.35
C ILE A 293 -14.85 -3.61 18.76
N LYS A 294 -14.52 -3.60 20.07
CA LYS A 294 -13.21 -4.07 20.55
C LYS A 294 -12.90 -5.51 20.15
N HIS A 295 -13.90 -6.41 20.14
CA HIS A 295 -13.73 -7.80 19.70
C HIS A 295 -13.60 -7.94 18.18
N VAL A 296 -14.26 -7.04 17.45
CA VAL A 296 -14.31 -7.04 15.99
C VAL A 296 -12.99 -6.52 15.41
N SER A 297 -12.45 -5.43 15.96
CA SER A 297 -11.13 -4.90 15.59
C SER A 297 -9.99 -5.89 15.86
N PHE A 298 -10.04 -6.63 16.98
CA PHE A 298 -9.08 -7.69 17.27
C PHE A 298 -9.12 -8.82 16.23
N SER A 299 -10.34 -9.20 15.80
CA SER A 299 -10.54 -10.20 14.75
C SER A 299 -10.01 -9.72 13.39
N PHE A 300 -10.18 -8.44 13.04
CA PHE A 300 -9.62 -7.87 11.81
C PHE A 300 -8.09 -7.85 11.84
N ILE A 301 -7.48 -7.40 12.94
CA ILE A 301 -6.02 -7.41 13.11
C ILE A 301 -5.49 -8.84 12.94
N PHE A 302 -6.17 -9.83 13.53
CA PHE A 302 -5.82 -11.23 13.36
C PHE A 302 -5.93 -11.70 11.90
N ILE A 303 -6.99 -11.33 11.17
CA ILE A 303 -7.16 -11.64 9.75
C ILE A 303 -6.04 -11.03 8.89
N TYR A 304 -5.67 -9.78 9.14
CA TYR A 304 -4.61 -9.10 8.39
C TYR A 304 -3.22 -9.64 8.71
N LEU A 305 -2.93 -9.92 9.99
CA LEU A 305 -1.67 -10.56 10.39
C LEU A 305 -1.59 -11.99 9.84
N TRP A 306 -2.67 -12.76 9.90
CA TRP A 306 -2.75 -14.11 9.32
C TRP A 306 -2.53 -14.08 7.81
N SER A 307 -3.16 -13.15 7.09
CA SER A 307 -2.94 -12.96 5.65
C SER A 307 -1.47 -12.65 5.33
N THR A 308 -0.80 -11.87 6.17
CA THR A 308 0.61 -11.50 5.99
C THR A 308 1.58 -12.65 6.31
N VAL A 309 1.31 -13.43 7.36
CA VAL A 309 2.11 -14.63 7.72
C VAL A 309 1.93 -15.73 6.68
N VAL A 310 0.71 -15.92 6.19
CA VAL A 310 0.41 -16.97 5.22
C VAL A 310 0.97 -16.65 3.83
N THR A 311 1.02 -15.37 3.43
CA THR A 311 1.65 -14.92 2.17
C THR A 311 3.18 -15.02 2.22
N THR A 312 3.79 -14.90 3.40
CA THR A 312 5.25 -15.03 3.58
C THR A 312 5.73 -16.48 3.73
N VAL A 313 4.88 -17.40 4.20
CA VAL A 313 5.29 -18.77 4.57
C VAL A 313 5.01 -19.84 3.49
N ASN A 314 4.03 -19.70 2.59
CA ASN A 314 3.80 -20.75 1.58
C ASN A 314 3.23 -20.24 0.26
N ALA A 315 4.03 -20.37 -0.80
CA ALA A 315 3.71 -19.82 -2.11
C ALA A 315 3.11 -20.84 -3.09
N GLU A 316 2.98 -22.11 -2.71
CA GLU A 316 2.32 -23.17 -3.50
C GLU A 316 0.85 -23.35 -3.12
N HIS A 317 0.36 -22.59 -2.14
CA HIS A 317 -0.97 -22.76 -1.58
C HIS A 317 -1.84 -21.50 -1.62
N MET A 318 -1.52 -20.47 -2.42
CA MET A 318 -2.42 -19.32 -2.61
C MET A 318 -3.85 -19.75 -2.98
N VAL A 319 -4.00 -20.81 -3.79
CA VAL A 319 -5.33 -21.37 -4.13
C VAL A 319 -5.97 -22.09 -2.93
N LYS A 320 -5.23 -22.78 -2.07
CA LYS A 320 -5.80 -23.39 -0.84
C LYS A 320 -6.15 -22.34 0.22
N ILE A 321 -5.43 -21.22 0.23
CA ILE A 321 -5.62 -20.12 1.19
C ILE A 321 -6.93 -19.37 0.90
N GLU A 322 -7.24 -19.12 -0.38
CA GLU A 322 -8.53 -18.55 -0.82
C GLU A 322 -9.71 -19.44 -0.37
N TRP A 323 -9.57 -20.76 -0.54
CA TRP A 323 -10.56 -21.74 -0.05
C TRP A 323 -10.65 -21.82 1.49
N SER A 324 -9.54 -21.62 2.22
CA SER A 324 -9.53 -21.59 3.69
C SER A 324 -10.13 -20.31 4.27
N MET A 325 -9.93 -19.18 3.59
CA MET A 325 -10.58 -17.90 3.88
C MET A 325 -12.09 -18.04 3.63
N ASP A 326 -12.51 -18.63 2.52
CA ASP A 326 -13.93 -18.93 2.27
C ASP A 326 -14.57 -19.79 3.37
N LEU A 327 -13.83 -20.73 3.96
CA LEU A 327 -14.27 -21.55 5.09
C LEU A 327 -14.35 -20.77 6.41
N LEU A 328 -13.40 -19.88 6.70
CA LEU A 328 -13.39 -19.03 7.90
C LEU A 328 -14.42 -17.88 7.82
N PHE A 329 -14.53 -17.22 6.67
CA PHE A 329 -15.65 -16.34 6.33
C PHE A 329 -16.97 -17.10 6.39
N SER A 330 -16.96 -18.40 6.07
CA SER A 330 -18.14 -19.24 6.23
C SER A 330 -18.56 -19.49 7.67
N TYR A 331 -17.61 -19.41 8.61
CA TYR A 331 -17.83 -19.70 10.03
C TYR A 331 -18.15 -18.44 10.85
N TYR A 332 -17.45 -17.33 10.60
CA TYR A 332 -17.58 -16.09 11.39
C TYR A 332 -18.49 -15.02 10.79
N VAL A 333 -18.74 -15.06 9.48
CA VAL A 333 -19.50 -14.00 8.78
C VAL A 333 -20.92 -14.47 8.44
N PRO A 334 -21.96 -13.70 8.84
CA PRO A 334 -23.36 -14.02 8.53
C PRO A 334 -23.58 -14.25 7.03
N ARG A 335 -24.47 -15.21 6.69
CA ARG A 335 -24.75 -15.62 5.28
C ARG A 335 -25.07 -14.45 4.35
N GLN A 336 -25.65 -13.36 4.86
CA GLN A 336 -25.97 -12.13 4.13
C GLN A 336 -24.71 -11.42 3.58
N LEU A 337 -23.70 -11.20 4.44
CA LEU A 337 -22.44 -10.53 4.05
C LEU A 337 -21.62 -11.36 3.06
N ARG A 338 -21.70 -12.69 3.16
CA ARG A 338 -20.95 -13.62 2.30
C ARG A 338 -21.40 -13.53 0.84
N LYS A 339 -22.71 -13.40 0.61
CA LYS A 339 -23.27 -13.18 -0.73
C LYS A 339 -22.85 -11.82 -1.30
N PHE A 340 -22.72 -10.81 -0.45
CA PHE A 340 -22.31 -9.47 -0.84
C PHE A 340 -20.84 -9.41 -1.28
N TYR A 341 -19.91 -10.01 -0.52
CA TYR A 341 -18.49 -10.08 -0.89
C TYR A 341 -18.24 -10.88 -2.17
N LYS A 342 -18.97 -11.98 -2.37
CA LYS A 342 -18.84 -12.81 -3.59
C LYS A 342 -19.31 -12.10 -4.86
N ASN A 343 -20.23 -11.15 -4.73
CA ASN A 343 -20.71 -10.32 -5.85
C ASN A 343 -19.81 -9.11 -6.16
N LEU A 344 -18.88 -8.75 -5.27
CA LEU A 344 -18.01 -7.57 -5.40
C LEU A 344 -16.74 -7.78 -6.25
N GLY A 345 -16.59 -8.95 -6.91
CA GLY A 345 -15.64 -9.12 -8.02
C GLY A 345 -14.15 -9.02 -7.65
N LEU A 346 -13.78 -9.26 -6.39
CA LEU A 346 -12.37 -9.30 -5.95
C LEU A 346 -11.51 -10.36 -6.68
N GLU A 347 -12.12 -11.29 -7.42
CA GLU A 347 -11.43 -12.28 -8.27
C GLU A 347 -10.94 -11.75 -9.64
N GLY A 348 -11.39 -10.55 -10.05
CA GLY A 348 -11.23 -10.06 -11.43
C GLY A 348 -9.80 -9.74 -11.87
N THR A 349 -8.93 -9.31 -10.95
CA THR A 349 -7.58 -8.82 -11.28
C THR A 349 -6.63 -9.95 -11.69
N ILE A 350 -6.87 -11.18 -11.21
CA ILE A 350 -6.04 -12.36 -11.55
C ILE A 350 -6.60 -13.09 -12.79
N LEU A 351 -7.92 -13.08 -12.98
CA LEU A 351 -8.56 -13.68 -14.16
C LEU A 351 -8.22 -12.95 -15.46
N CYS A 352 -8.10 -11.61 -15.45
CA CYS A 352 -7.60 -10.86 -16.60
C CYS A 352 -6.15 -11.25 -16.97
N TYR A 353 -5.29 -11.48 -15.97
CA TYR A 353 -3.90 -11.91 -16.20
C TYR A 353 -3.81 -13.35 -16.71
N LYS A 354 -4.75 -14.22 -16.31
CA LYS A 354 -4.85 -15.60 -16.80
C LYS A 354 -5.43 -15.67 -18.22
N SER A 355 -6.37 -14.79 -18.58
CA SER A 355 -6.89 -14.66 -19.95
C SER A 355 -5.78 -14.33 -20.97
N GLU A 356 -4.85 -13.45 -20.60
CA GLU A 356 -3.73 -13.06 -21.47
C GLU A 356 -2.68 -14.17 -21.65
N ASN A 357 -2.49 -15.02 -20.63
CA ASN A 357 -1.63 -16.21 -20.73
C ASN A 357 -2.29 -17.36 -21.51
N VAL A 358 -3.62 -17.53 -21.41
CA VAL A 358 -4.38 -18.54 -22.17
C VAL A 358 -4.48 -18.15 -23.65
N SER A 359 -4.53 -16.85 -23.97
CA SER A 359 -4.50 -16.36 -25.36
C SER A 359 -3.17 -16.66 -26.08
N LYS A 360 -2.05 -16.75 -25.34
CA LYS A 360 -0.72 -17.04 -25.90
C LYS A 360 -0.44 -18.54 -26.06
N SER A 361 -1.14 -19.42 -25.35
CA SER A 361 -1.07 -20.86 -25.59
C SER A 361 -2.14 -21.29 -26.59
N LYS A 362 -1.80 -21.32 -27.89
CA LYS A 362 -2.58 -22.08 -28.88
C LYS A 362 -2.45 -23.58 -28.59
N THR A 363 -3.20 -24.06 -27.60
CA THR A 363 -3.48 -25.49 -27.45
C THR A 363 -4.97 -25.63 -27.27
N LYS A 364 -5.60 -26.17 -28.32
CA LYS A 364 -7.02 -26.48 -28.44
C LYS A 364 -7.41 -27.43 -27.31
N ILE A 365 -8.05 -26.93 -26.26
CA ILE A 365 -8.74 -27.75 -25.26
C ILE A 365 -10.21 -27.35 -25.34
N GLU A 366 -11.01 -28.17 -26.02
CA GLU A 366 -12.47 -28.07 -26.03
C GLU A 366 -12.99 -28.37 -24.61
N PHE A 367 -13.52 -27.35 -23.94
CA PHE A 367 -14.32 -27.55 -22.72
C PHE A 367 -15.78 -27.76 -23.13
N ASN A 368 -16.26 -29.00 -22.97
CA ASN A 368 -17.63 -29.40 -23.23
C ASN A 368 -18.54 -28.94 -22.07
N VAL A 369 -19.29 -27.85 -22.29
CA VAL A 369 -20.14 -27.17 -21.29
C VAL A 369 -21.55 -27.78 -21.27
N HIS A 370 -21.68 -29.06 -20.88
CA HIS A 370 -23.01 -29.70 -20.83
C HIS A 370 -23.39 -30.51 -19.60
N ASN A 371 -22.56 -30.57 -18.54
CA ASN A 371 -22.87 -31.44 -17.39
C ASN A 371 -23.02 -30.76 -16.02
N TYR A 372 -23.03 -29.43 -15.90
CA TYR A 372 -23.07 -28.77 -14.58
C TYR A 372 -24.27 -27.85 -14.29
N PHE A 373 -25.30 -27.80 -15.15
CA PHE A 373 -26.54 -27.09 -14.84
C PHE A 373 -27.76 -28.03 -14.92
N ARG A 374 -28.18 -28.57 -13.78
CA ARG A 374 -29.59 -28.92 -13.53
C ARG A 374 -30.08 -28.12 -12.32
N PRO A 375 -31.05 -27.22 -12.46
CA PRO A 375 -31.81 -26.70 -11.34
C PRO A 375 -33.05 -27.59 -11.10
N SER A 376 -33.14 -28.17 -9.91
CA SER A 376 -34.40 -28.71 -9.40
C SER A 376 -35.22 -27.57 -8.80
N CYS A 377 -36.20 -27.05 -9.54
CA CYS A 377 -37.36 -26.35 -9.00
C CYS A 377 -38.53 -26.56 -9.96
N TYR A 378 -39.45 -27.45 -9.56
CA TYR A 378 -40.80 -27.60 -10.10
C TYR A 378 -41.64 -26.39 -9.70
N VAL A 379 -42.29 -25.73 -10.67
CA VAL A 379 -43.57 -25.03 -10.48
C VAL A 379 -44.36 -25.20 -11.79
N ASP A 380 -45.31 -26.14 -11.76
CA ASP A 380 -46.37 -26.27 -12.77
C ASP A 380 -47.39 -25.14 -12.57
N PHE A 381 -47.79 -24.47 -13.65
CA PHE A 381 -49.17 -23.99 -13.81
C PHE A 381 -49.54 -24.01 -15.30
N HIS A 382 -50.67 -24.64 -15.55
CA HIS A 382 -51.32 -24.82 -16.84
C HIS A 382 -52.10 -23.57 -17.27
#